data_AF-A0A9P6XVV4-F1
#
_entry.id   AF-A0A9P6XVV4-F1
#
_cell.length_a   1.000
_cell.length_b   1.000
_cell.length_c   1.000
_cell.angle_alpha   90.00
_cell.angle_beta   90.00
_cell.angle_gamma   90.00
#
_symmetry.space_group_name_H-M   'P 1'
#
loop_
_entity.id
_entity.type
_entity.pdbx_description
1 polymer ?
#
loop_
_entity_poly.entity_id
_entity_poly.type
_entity_poly.pdbx_seq_one_letter_code
_entity_poly.pdbx_strand_id
1 'polypeptide(L)'
;MSLFNATGLPKQSIYPLINIAQNSSLLFITETWLLSPNKYSLPSWKQFHTYGVPVNSYNLHRGQLGLALLVNPDFKLPIHHINHVNPLLAKFTLSIIINSKLLIHCLYLPPSLESAQVSEILSLLPLDYPTTNKTIICGDFNSRIGELVGDSRWNTNGRIFRNWMEAHNLILWNQCLAFGQPTSYTYHGTSIIDYFLSNTDLDNPDLAIEDGLSLNSNHTFMTLSFNLPPAYASHNLSTEIHRPHWNLKKLKKLDCSDRYESAFKNGTTSLVAQSDDDTDEITLMDMDAASTYIEQYSSALCQAIYDSLDEICGKKDTNADVGERRMD
;
A
#
# COMPACT_ATOMS: atom_id res chain seq x y z
N MET A 1 -13.48 1.98 -0.50
CA MET A 1 -12.38 1.19 -1.09
C MET A 1 -12.98 -0.03 -1.74
N SER A 2 -12.57 -0.37 -2.96
CA SER A 2 -13.10 -1.53 -3.68
C SER A 2 -12.07 -2.63 -3.88
N LEU A 3 -12.56 -3.86 -4.02
CA LEU A 3 -11.80 -5.06 -4.28
C LEU A 3 -12.44 -5.81 -5.46
N PHE A 4 -11.60 -6.32 -6.36
CA PHE A 4 -12.05 -7.15 -7.47
C PHE A 4 -10.96 -8.16 -7.87
N ASN A 5 -11.28 -9.46 -7.85
CA ASN A 5 -10.46 -10.45 -8.54
C ASN A 5 -10.80 -10.44 -10.03
N ALA A 6 -9.81 -10.14 -10.87
CA ALA A 6 -10.04 -9.98 -12.30
C ALA A 6 -9.82 -11.26 -13.13
N THR A 7 -9.27 -12.33 -12.53
CA THR A 7 -8.97 -13.60 -13.22
C THR A 7 -8.17 -13.38 -14.52
N GLY A 8 -7.17 -12.50 -14.44
CA GLY A 8 -6.40 -12.00 -15.56
C GLY A 8 -7.05 -10.78 -16.21
N LEU A 9 -6.49 -9.59 -15.92
CA LEU A 9 -7.00 -8.33 -16.47
C LEU A 9 -6.16 -7.86 -17.67
N PRO A 10 -6.67 -7.96 -18.92
CA PRO A 10 -5.97 -7.40 -20.07
C PRO A 10 -5.75 -5.90 -19.89
N LYS A 11 -4.60 -5.41 -20.35
CA LYS A 11 -4.23 -4.00 -20.23
C LYS A 11 -5.28 -3.05 -20.83
N GLN A 12 -5.97 -3.46 -21.89
CA GLN A 12 -7.00 -2.65 -22.55
C GLN A 12 -8.37 -2.67 -21.84
N SER A 13 -8.62 -3.65 -20.96
CA SER A 13 -9.94 -3.90 -20.35
C SER A 13 -10.13 -3.20 -19.00
N ILE A 14 -9.25 -2.24 -18.66
CA ILE A 14 -9.30 -1.56 -17.37
C ILE A 14 -10.46 -0.54 -17.27
N TYR A 15 -10.88 0.06 -18.38
CA TYR A 15 -11.84 1.16 -18.37
C TYR A 15 -13.24 0.81 -17.82
N PRO A 16 -13.86 -0.34 -18.18
CA PRO A 16 -15.12 -0.75 -17.55
C PRO A 16 -15.02 -0.86 -16.03
N LEU A 17 -13.90 -1.39 -15.53
CA LEU A 17 -13.65 -1.52 -14.10
C LEU A 17 -13.51 -0.15 -13.43
N ILE A 18 -12.80 0.79 -14.08
CA ILE A 18 -12.67 2.17 -13.59
C ILE A 18 -14.01 2.90 -13.56
N ASN A 19 -14.89 2.68 -14.54
CA ASN A 19 -16.22 3.29 -14.56
C ASN A 19 -17.08 2.86 -13.37
N ILE A 20 -16.98 1.59 -12.95
CA ILE A 20 -17.66 1.08 -11.77
C ILE A 20 -17.00 1.63 -10.49
N ALA A 21 -15.67 1.74 -10.49
CA ALA A 21 -14.90 2.21 -9.35
C ALA A 21 -14.80 3.75 -9.24
N GLN A 22 -15.60 4.53 -9.98
CA GLN A 22 -15.47 6.01 -10.02
C GLN A 22 -15.62 6.66 -8.63
N ASN A 23 -16.48 6.09 -7.78
CA ASN A 23 -16.71 6.59 -6.42
C ASN A 23 -15.73 6.01 -5.39
N SER A 24 -14.84 5.12 -5.81
CA SER A 24 -13.89 4.46 -4.92
C SER A 24 -12.60 5.25 -4.87
N SER A 25 -12.17 5.61 -3.65
CA SER A 25 -10.86 6.25 -3.42
C SER A 25 -9.69 5.35 -3.83
N LEU A 26 -9.85 4.05 -3.60
CA LEU A 26 -8.84 3.01 -3.81
C LEU A 26 -9.53 1.80 -4.42
N LEU A 27 -8.94 1.24 -5.46
CA LEU A 27 -9.35 0.01 -6.11
C LEU A 27 -8.21 -0.99 -6.05
N PHE A 28 -8.40 -2.07 -5.29
CA PHE A 28 -7.52 -3.22 -5.25
C PHE A 28 -7.98 -4.26 -6.25
N ILE A 29 -7.03 -4.82 -7.00
CA ILE A 29 -7.26 -5.83 -8.02
C ILE A 29 -6.36 -7.03 -7.72
N THR A 30 -6.94 -8.22 -7.58
CA THR A 30 -6.20 -9.49 -7.48
C THR A 30 -6.24 -10.21 -8.83
N GLU A 31 -5.30 -11.14 -9.04
CA GLU A 31 -5.09 -11.84 -10.31
C GLU A 31 -4.98 -10.93 -11.53
N THR A 32 -4.16 -9.89 -11.43
CA THR A 32 -3.97 -8.97 -12.57
C THR A 32 -3.32 -9.66 -13.76
N TRP A 33 -2.50 -10.69 -13.51
CA TRP A 33 -1.61 -11.37 -14.47
C TRP A 33 -0.67 -10.41 -15.21
N LEU A 34 -0.54 -9.18 -14.70
CA LEU A 34 0.23 -8.12 -15.33
C LEU A 34 1.71 -8.34 -15.05
N LEU A 35 2.49 -8.54 -16.11
CA LEU A 35 3.92 -8.74 -16.01
C LEU A 35 4.68 -7.41 -16.00
N SER A 36 5.73 -7.33 -15.19
CA SER A 36 6.63 -6.16 -15.16
C SER A 36 7.27 -5.92 -16.54
N PRO A 37 7.47 -4.67 -16.98
CA PRO A 37 7.12 -3.40 -16.32
C PRO A 37 5.79 -2.81 -16.81
N ASN A 38 4.86 -3.64 -17.27
CA ASN A 38 3.61 -3.15 -17.87
C ASN A 38 2.74 -2.42 -16.85
N LYS A 39 2.01 -1.40 -17.29
CA LYS A 39 1.03 -0.65 -16.48
C LYS A 39 -0.26 -0.49 -17.25
N TYR A 40 -1.36 -0.27 -16.54
CA TYR A 40 -2.62 0.10 -17.17
C TYR A 40 -2.53 1.51 -17.74
N SER A 41 -3.15 1.75 -18.89
CA SER A 41 -3.13 3.07 -19.54
C SER A 41 -4.13 4.03 -18.88
N LEU A 42 -3.81 4.46 -17.66
CA LEU A 42 -4.62 5.39 -16.86
C LEU A 42 -3.73 6.57 -16.41
N PRO A 43 -3.69 7.69 -17.18
CA PRO A 43 -2.74 8.76 -16.93
C PRO A 43 -2.99 9.53 -15.61
N SER A 44 -4.24 9.58 -15.13
CA SER A 44 -4.60 10.30 -13.90
C SER A 44 -4.54 9.43 -12.63
N TRP A 45 -4.60 8.11 -12.76
CA TRP A 45 -4.61 7.20 -11.61
C TRP A 45 -3.20 6.78 -11.22
N LYS A 46 -2.86 6.92 -9.94
CA LYS A 46 -1.60 6.37 -9.41
C LYS A 46 -1.74 4.86 -9.29
N GLN A 47 -0.68 4.13 -9.63
CA GLN A 47 -0.70 2.66 -9.66
C GLN A 47 0.46 2.08 -8.85
N PHE A 48 0.17 1.10 -8.02
CA PHE A 48 1.14 0.25 -7.34
C PHE A 48 0.88 -1.19 -7.72
N HIS A 49 1.95 -1.98 -7.81
CA HIS A 49 1.86 -3.34 -8.34
C HIS A 49 2.78 -4.28 -7.55
N THR A 50 2.22 -5.43 -7.17
CA THR A 50 2.99 -6.67 -7.01
C THR A 50 2.77 -7.43 -8.31
N TYR A 51 3.75 -7.42 -9.21
CA TYR A 51 3.55 -7.95 -10.56
C TYR A 51 3.30 -9.46 -10.56
N GLY A 52 2.53 -9.91 -11.55
CA GLY A 52 2.40 -11.32 -11.85
C GLY A 52 3.71 -11.94 -12.30
N VAL A 53 3.73 -13.26 -12.33
CA VAL A 53 4.87 -14.06 -12.82
C VAL A 53 4.45 -14.81 -14.09
N PRO A 54 5.37 -15.09 -15.03
CA PRO A 54 5.06 -15.92 -16.19
C PRO A 54 4.56 -17.31 -15.78
N VAL A 55 3.58 -17.86 -16.51
CA VAL A 55 3.06 -19.22 -16.27
C VAL A 55 4.14 -20.28 -16.56
N ASN A 56 4.96 -20.05 -17.58
CA ASN A 56 6.12 -20.88 -17.88
C ASN A 56 7.21 -20.05 -18.56
N SER A 57 8.41 -20.63 -18.66
CA SER A 57 9.57 -19.99 -19.30
C SER A 57 9.42 -19.76 -20.80
N TYR A 58 8.49 -20.46 -21.46
CA TYR A 58 8.32 -20.42 -22.93
C TYR A 58 7.23 -19.43 -23.39
N ASN A 59 6.31 -19.04 -22.51
CA ASN A 59 5.24 -18.09 -22.76
C ASN A 59 5.34 -16.93 -21.76
N LEU A 60 6.33 -16.08 -22.01
CA LEU A 60 6.64 -14.88 -21.22
C LEU A 60 5.57 -13.78 -21.32
N HIS A 61 4.49 -14.00 -22.08
CA HIS A 61 3.39 -13.04 -22.24
C HIS A 61 2.17 -13.40 -21.41
N ARG A 62 2.06 -14.64 -20.95
CA ARG A 62 0.97 -15.10 -20.09
C ARG A 62 1.42 -15.06 -18.63
N GLY A 63 0.87 -14.10 -17.89
CA GLY A 63 1.06 -14.01 -16.45
C GLY A 63 0.10 -14.89 -15.65
N GLN A 64 0.42 -15.03 -14.37
CA GLN A 64 -0.42 -15.54 -13.30
C GLN A 64 -0.12 -14.72 -12.03
N LEU A 65 -0.98 -14.82 -11.02
CA LEU A 65 -0.91 -14.01 -9.80
C LEU A 65 -1.06 -12.50 -10.12
N GLY A 66 -0.49 -11.66 -9.27
CA GLY A 66 -0.40 -10.24 -9.48
C GLY A 66 -1.49 -9.48 -8.73
N LEU A 67 -1.07 -8.39 -8.13
CA LEU A 67 -1.90 -7.46 -7.38
C LEU A 67 -1.68 -6.06 -7.93
N ALA A 68 -2.74 -5.28 -8.03
CA ALA A 68 -2.64 -3.86 -8.30
C ALA A 68 -3.47 -3.06 -7.31
N LEU A 69 -2.96 -1.88 -6.96
CA LEU A 69 -3.73 -0.82 -6.36
C LEU A 69 -3.79 0.33 -7.35
N LEU A 70 -5.00 0.75 -7.70
CA LEU A 70 -5.29 1.95 -8.46
C LEU A 70 -5.88 2.99 -7.50
N VAL A 71 -5.25 4.16 -7.46
CA VAL A 71 -5.65 5.27 -6.59
C VAL A 71 -6.36 6.31 -7.43
N ASN A 72 -7.57 6.65 -7.01
CA ASN A 72 -8.38 7.65 -7.68
C ASN A 72 -7.70 9.02 -7.64
N PRO A 73 -7.66 9.79 -8.74
CA PRO A 73 -7.04 11.12 -8.78
C PRO A 73 -7.61 12.09 -7.73
N ASP A 74 -8.85 11.91 -7.28
CA ASP A 74 -9.48 12.76 -6.27
C ASP A 74 -9.05 12.40 -4.84
N PHE A 75 -8.42 11.25 -4.64
CA PHE A 75 -7.88 10.88 -3.35
C PHE A 75 -6.56 11.60 -3.07
N LYS A 76 -6.60 12.61 -2.18
CA LYS A 76 -5.47 13.52 -1.92
C LYS A 76 -4.56 13.12 -0.76
N LEU A 77 -4.93 12.10 0.02
CA LEU A 77 -4.12 11.70 1.16
C LEU A 77 -2.79 11.08 0.71
N PRO A 78 -1.67 11.33 1.42
CA PRO A 78 -0.40 10.70 1.12
C PRO A 78 -0.49 9.17 1.18
N ILE A 79 0.13 8.49 0.21
CA ILE A 79 0.22 7.02 0.16
C ILE A 79 1.68 6.61 0.06
N HIS A 80 2.13 5.82 1.04
CA HIS A 80 3.41 5.14 1.06
C HIS A 80 3.21 3.65 0.71
N HIS A 81 3.99 3.12 -0.23
CA HIS A 81 3.96 1.69 -0.58
C HIS A 81 5.05 0.95 0.19
N ILE A 82 4.67 -0.14 0.87
CA ILE A 82 5.59 -0.97 1.64
C ILE A 82 6.14 -2.06 0.72
N ASN A 83 7.46 -2.09 0.58
CA ASN A 83 8.16 -3.19 -0.09
C ASN A 83 8.59 -4.20 0.98
N HIS A 84 7.89 -5.33 1.03
CA HIS A 84 8.23 -6.41 1.97
C HIS A 84 9.58 -7.03 1.63
N VAL A 85 10.41 -7.23 2.65
CA VAL A 85 11.74 -7.85 2.49
C VAL A 85 11.62 -9.37 2.32
N ASN A 86 10.65 -9.99 3.00
CA ASN A 86 10.40 -11.42 2.86
C ASN A 86 9.80 -11.71 1.47
N PRO A 87 10.46 -12.54 0.63
CA PRO A 87 10.04 -12.78 -0.75
C PRO A 87 8.72 -13.54 -0.86
N LEU A 88 8.39 -14.40 0.12
CA LEU A 88 7.12 -15.12 0.15
C LEU A 88 5.97 -14.13 0.38
N LEU A 89 6.08 -13.28 1.41
CA LEU A 89 5.07 -12.26 1.71
C LEU A 89 4.93 -11.24 0.57
N ALA A 90 6.06 -10.75 0.06
CA ALA A 90 6.12 -9.77 -1.03
C ALA A 90 5.43 -10.25 -2.31
N LYS A 91 5.45 -11.56 -2.57
CA LYS A 91 4.84 -12.17 -3.77
C LYS A 91 3.31 -12.18 -3.72
N PHE A 92 2.72 -12.28 -2.53
CA PHE A 92 1.28 -12.49 -2.34
C PHE A 92 0.57 -11.32 -1.69
N THR A 93 1.29 -10.21 -1.45
CA THR A 93 0.75 -9.04 -0.75
C THR A 93 1.14 -7.74 -1.45
N LEU A 94 0.21 -6.79 -1.47
CA LEU A 94 0.46 -5.38 -1.78
C LEU A 94 0.06 -4.58 -0.55
N SER A 95 0.95 -3.73 -0.05
CA SER A 95 0.77 -3.07 1.24
C SER A 95 1.03 -1.57 1.14
N ILE A 96 0.14 -0.77 1.74
CA ILE A 96 0.26 0.68 1.74
C ILE A 96 -0.04 1.27 3.11
N ILE A 97 0.49 2.47 3.33
CA ILE A 97 0.13 3.32 4.47
C ILE A 97 -0.47 4.60 3.93
N ILE A 98 -1.63 4.96 4.45
CA ILE A 98 -2.35 6.19 4.13
C ILE A 98 -2.17 7.18 5.26
N ASN A 99 -1.67 8.36 4.90
CA ASN A 99 -1.43 9.49 5.80
C ASN A 99 -0.75 9.11 7.12
N SER A 100 0.22 8.17 7.04
CA SER A 100 0.95 7.64 8.20
C SER A 100 0.05 7.14 9.34
N LYS A 101 -1.17 6.65 9.07
CA LYS A 101 -2.13 6.26 10.11
C LYS A 101 -2.93 4.99 9.80
N LEU A 102 -3.25 4.74 8.53
CA LEU A 102 -4.02 3.57 8.11
C LEU A 102 -3.13 2.65 7.28
N LEU A 103 -2.84 1.46 7.82
CA LEU A 103 -2.20 0.36 7.12
C LEU A 103 -3.27 -0.39 6.32
N ILE A 104 -2.99 -0.68 5.03
CA ILE A 104 -3.85 -1.55 4.22
C ILE A 104 -3.00 -2.63 3.56
N HIS A 105 -3.39 -3.88 3.77
CA HIS A 105 -2.88 -5.04 3.06
C HIS A 105 -3.92 -5.56 2.08
N CYS A 106 -3.51 -5.83 0.85
CA CYS A 106 -4.29 -6.62 -0.11
C CYS A 106 -3.53 -7.90 -0.42
N LEU A 107 -4.18 -9.05 -0.23
CA LEU A 107 -3.59 -10.37 -0.45
C LEU A 107 -4.25 -11.08 -1.63
N TYR A 108 -3.46 -11.90 -2.31
CA TYR A 108 -3.99 -12.94 -3.18
C TYR A 108 -3.33 -14.27 -2.82
N LEU A 109 -4.10 -15.20 -2.27
CA LEU A 109 -3.65 -16.53 -1.92
C LEU A 109 -4.26 -17.52 -2.92
N PRO A 110 -3.47 -18.06 -3.87
CA PRO A 110 -3.99 -18.99 -4.87
C PRO A 110 -4.58 -20.25 -4.23
N PRO A 111 -5.60 -20.87 -4.84
CA PRO A 111 -6.18 -22.12 -4.31
C PRO A 111 -5.18 -23.29 -4.37
N SER A 112 -4.16 -23.21 -5.22
CA SER A 112 -3.07 -24.19 -5.32
C SER A 112 -1.96 -23.99 -4.29
N LEU A 113 -2.00 -22.92 -3.50
CA LEU A 113 -0.97 -22.63 -2.50
C LEU A 113 -1.08 -23.62 -1.34
N GLU A 114 0.07 -24.18 -0.93
CA GLU A 114 0.10 -25.16 0.15
C GLU A 114 -0.32 -24.52 1.48
N SER A 115 -1.07 -25.26 2.30
CA SER A 115 -1.57 -24.78 3.59
C SER A 115 -0.46 -24.30 4.53
N ALA A 116 0.74 -24.91 4.47
CA ALA A 116 1.90 -24.46 5.24
C ALA A 116 2.35 -23.04 4.82
N GLN A 117 2.40 -22.77 3.52
CA GLN A 117 2.75 -21.45 2.99
C GLN A 117 1.68 -20.41 3.31
N VAL A 118 0.40 -20.78 3.26
CA VAL A 118 -0.70 -19.90 3.72
C VAL A 118 -0.49 -19.52 5.17
N SER A 119 -0.22 -20.49 6.05
CA SER A 119 0.04 -20.22 7.46
C SER A 119 1.26 -19.32 7.65
N GLU A 120 2.34 -19.54 6.91
CA GLU A 120 3.56 -18.73 6.97
C GLU A 120 3.29 -17.28 6.53
N ILE A 121 2.62 -17.07 5.39
CA ILE A 121 2.26 -15.74 4.89
C ILE A 121 1.43 -14.97 5.91
N LEU A 122 0.41 -15.60 6.49
CA LEU A 122 -0.43 -14.97 7.51
C LEU A 122 0.37 -14.63 8.77
N SER A 123 1.31 -15.50 9.19
CA SER A 123 2.18 -15.23 10.34
C SER A 123 3.19 -14.10 10.12
N LEU A 124 3.58 -13.87 8.85
CA LEU A 124 4.51 -12.82 8.45
C LEU A 124 3.82 -11.46 8.23
N LEU A 125 2.49 -11.43 8.13
CA LEU A 125 1.75 -10.22 7.81
C LEU A 125 1.78 -9.26 9.02
N PRO A 126 2.40 -8.07 8.89
CA PRO A 126 2.41 -7.12 9.99
C PRO A 126 1.00 -6.58 10.22
N LEU A 127 0.52 -6.62 11.47
CA LEU A 127 -0.78 -6.06 11.85
C LEU A 127 -0.67 -4.67 12.47
N ASP A 128 0.55 -4.23 12.70
CA ASP A 128 0.96 -2.93 13.18
C ASP A 128 2.07 -2.36 12.30
N TYR A 129 2.20 -1.05 12.38
CA TYR A 129 3.32 -0.30 11.79
C TYR A 129 3.54 0.89 12.71
N PRO A 130 4.78 1.36 12.95
CA PRO A 130 5.08 2.35 13.99
C PRO A 130 4.18 3.59 14.01
N THR A 131 3.70 4.01 12.85
CA THR A 131 2.86 5.21 12.71
C THR A 131 1.36 4.92 12.62
N THR A 132 0.96 3.67 12.41
CA THR A 132 -0.43 3.33 12.11
C THR A 132 -1.20 2.85 13.34
N ASN A 133 -2.43 3.32 13.48
CA ASN A 133 -3.34 2.94 14.56
C ASN A 133 -4.54 2.13 14.08
N LYS A 134 -4.66 1.91 12.77
CA LYS A 134 -5.67 1.05 12.14
C LYS A 134 -5.04 0.25 11.02
N THR A 135 -5.45 -1.01 10.92
CA THR A 135 -5.05 -1.93 9.86
C THR A 135 -6.29 -2.50 9.21
N ILE A 136 -6.35 -2.41 7.87
CA ILE A 136 -7.35 -3.08 7.05
C ILE A 136 -6.64 -4.14 6.22
N ILE A 137 -7.26 -5.31 6.13
CA ILE A 137 -6.77 -6.43 5.33
C ILE A 137 -7.89 -6.77 4.35
N CYS A 138 -7.54 -6.94 3.09
CA CYS A 138 -8.49 -7.35 2.06
C CYS A 138 -7.85 -8.29 1.05
N GLY A 139 -8.66 -8.89 0.18
CA GLY A 139 -8.14 -9.70 -0.91
C GLY A 139 -8.93 -10.97 -1.14
N ASP A 140 -8.43 -11.78 -2.07
CA ASP A 140 -8.92 -13.13 -2.33
C ASP A 140 -8.02 -14.14 -1.61
N PHE A 141 -8.57 -14.79 -0.60
CA PHE A 141 -7.85 -15.73 0.24
C PHE A 141 -8.01 -17.18 -0.21
N ASN A 142 -8.90 -17.47 -1.17
CA ASN A 142 -9.35 -18.82 -1.54
C ASN A 142 -9.66 -19.72 -0.32
N SER A 143 -10.06 -19.09 0.79
CA SER A 143 -10.21 -19.70 2.11
C SER A 143 -11.68 -19.69 2.46
N ARG A 144 -12.33 -20.85 2.44
CA ARG A 144 -13.75 -20.97 2.74
C ARG A 144 -13.93 -21.23 4.24
N ILE A 145 -14.54 -20.29 4.94
CA ILE A 145 -14.72 -20.33 6.41
C ILE A 145 -16.13 -20.75 6.84
N GLY A 146 -16.94 -21.21 5.89
CA GLY A 146 -18.22 -21.84 6.14
C GLY A 146 -19.26 -20.91 6.75
N GLU A 147 -20.00 -21.45 7.72
CA GLU A 147 -21.13 -20.80 8.38
C GLU A 147 -20.83 -19.42 8.96
N LEU A 148 -19.56 -19.13 9.27
CA LEU A 148 -19.14 -17.84 9.83
C LEU A 148 -19.52 -16.65 8.92
N VAL A 149 -19.52 -16.86 7.61
CA VAL A 149 -19.93 -15.87 6.61
C VAL A 149 -21.16 -16.31 5.81
N GLY A 150 -21.82 -17.39 6.22
CA GLY A 150 -22.93 -17.98 5.48
C GLY A 150 -22.51 -18.76 4.23
N ASP A 151 -21.23 -19.15 4.11
CA ASP A 151 -20.79 -20.07 3.07
C ASP A 151 -21.19 -21.51 3.43
N SER A 152 -21.72 -22.26 2.46
CA SER A 152 -22.11 -23.67 2.62
C SER A 152 -20.93 -24.64 2.75
N ARG A 153 -19.70 -24.21 2.43
CA ARG A 153 -18.52 -25.09 2.49
C ARG A 153 -17.38 -24.46 3.27
N TRP A 154 -16.48 -25.33 3.71
CA TRP A 154 -15.23 -24.95 4.36
C TRP A 154 -14.04 -25.68 3.71
N ASN A 155 -12.82 -25.17 3.87
CA ASN A 155 -11.59 -25.85 3.45
C ASN A 155 -10.45 -25.70 4.47
N THR A 156 -9.35 -26.43 4.26
CA THR A 156 -8.18 -26.41 5.18
C THR A 156 -7.61 -25.01 5.36
N ASN A 157 -7.46 -24.26 4.26
CA ASN A 157 -6.96 -22.88 4.31
C ASN A 157 -7.95 -21.96 5.06
N GLY A 158 -9.26 -22.19 4.93
CA GLY A 158 -10.29 -21.54 5.73
C GLY A 158 -10.12 -21.76 7.22
N ARG A 159 -9.79 -22.98 7.67
CA ARG A 159 -9.49 -23.24 9.08
C ARG A 159 -8.26 -22.46 9.56
N ILE A 160 -7.19 -22.44 8.77
CA ILE A 160 -5.96 -21.69 9.10
C ILE A 160 -6.25 -20.20 9.20
N PHE A 161 -6.93 -19.67 8.18
CA PHE A 161 -7.31 -18.26 8.10
C PHE A 161 -8.22 -17.85 9.27
N ARG A 162 -9.24 -18.64 9.60
CA ARG A 162 -10.13 -18.41 10.74
C ARG A 162 -9.35 -18.40 12.07
N ASN A 163 -8.51 -19.40 12.30
CA ASN A 163 -7.72 -19.47 13.53
C ASN A 163 -6.78 -18.27 13.67
N TRP A 164 -6.13 -17.86 12.57
CA TRP A 164 -5.28 -16.68 12.56
C TRP A 164 -6.06 -15.39 12.85
N MET A 165 -7.23 -15.23 12.23
CA MET A 165 -8.12 -14.08 12.45
C MET A 165 -8.57 -13.99 13.92
N GLU A 166 -9.03 -15.11 14.49
CA GLU A 166 -9.47 -15.21 15.89
C GLU A 166 -8.30 -14.92 16.86
N ALA A 167 -7.10 -15.44 16.59
CA ALA A 167 -5.92 -15.21 17.42
C ALA A 167 -5.50 -13.73 17.49
N HIS A 168 -5.83 -12.94 16.46
CA HIS A 168 -5.50 -11.52 16.39
C HIS A 168 -6.70 -10.60 16.64
N ASN A 169 -7.85 -11.15 17.06
CA ASN A 169 -9.09 -10.41 17.33
C ASN A 169 -9.52 -9.51 16.16
N LEU A 170 -9.37 -9.99 14.92
CA LEU A 170 -9.76 -9.21 13.75
C LEU A 170 -11.29 -9.26 13.54
N ILE A 171 -11.84 -8.11 13.14
CA ILE A 171 -13.24 -7.98 12.74
C ILE A 171 -13.37 -8.41 11.28
N LEU A 172 -14.28 -9.32 10.99
CA LEU A 172 -14.58 -9.79 9.64
C LEU A 172 -15.82 -9.06 9.10
N TRP A 173 -15.61 -8.06 8.25
CA TRP A 173 -16.71 -7.21 7.77
C TRP A 173 -17.72 -7.94 6.89
N ASN A 174 -17.28 -8.97 6.16
CA ASN A 174 -18.19 -9.83 5.39
C ASN A 174 -19.22 -10.52 6.28
N GLN A 175 -18.83 -10.96 7.47
CA GLN A 175 -19.75 -11.57 8.43
C GLN A 175 -20.75 -10.53 8.95
N CYS A 176 -20.28 -9.31 9.26
CA CYS A 176 -21.11 -8.28 9.88
C CYS A 176 -22.08 -7.60 8.89
N LEU A 177 -21.65 -7.39 7.65
CA LEU A 177 -22.32 -6.48 6.71
C LEU A 177 -22.86 -7.18 5.46
N ALA A 178 -22.34 -8.36 5.10
CA ALA A 178 -22.69 -9.05 3.86
C ALA A 178 -22.85 -10.57 4.04
N PHE A 179 -23.42 -10.99 5.18
CA PHE A 179 -23.57 -12.40 5.51
C PHE A 179 -24.35 -13.17 4.42
N GLY A 180 -23.78 -14.30 3.98
CA GLY A 180 -24.38 -15.19 2.99
C GLY A 180 -24.32 -14.69 1.54
N GLN A 181 -23.71 -13.52 1.29
CA GLN A 181 -23.58 -12.97 -0.06
C GLN A 181 -22.32 -13.51 -0.75
N PRO A 182 -22.44 -14.23 -1.88
CA PRO A 182 -21.30 -14.78 -2.62
C PRO A 182 -20.35 -13.72 -3.16
N THR A 183 -19.06 -14.03 -3.17
CA THR A 183 -18.03 -13.19 -3.81
C THR A 183 -17.45 -13.82 -5.08
N SER A 184 -17.80 -15.08 -5.35
CA SER A 184 -17.40 -15.80 -6.56
C SER A 184 -18.46 -16.81 -6.99
N TYR A 185 -18.64 -16.92 -8.31
CA TYR A 185 -19.65 -17.70 -9.00
C TYR A 185 -19.02 -18.62 -10.04
N THR A 186 -19.11 -19.92 -9.83
CA THR A 186 -18.66 -20.92 -10.80
C THR A 186 -19.85 -21.75 -11.27
N TYR A 187 -19.63 -22.56 -12.32
CA TYR A 187 -20.63 -23.54 -12.75
C TYR A 187 -20.96 -24.59 -11.68
N HIS A 188 -20.09 -24.75 -10.66
CA HIS A 188 -20.28 -25.65 -9.52
C HIS A 188 -21.00 -25.00 -8.33
N GLY A 189 -21.43 -23.74 -8.49
CA GLY A 189 -22.06 -22.93 -7.45
C GLY A 189 -21.16 -21.81 -6.96
N THR A 190 -21.48 -21.32 -5.77
CA THR A 190 -20.94 -20.09 -5.21
C THR A 190 -19.92 -20.33 -4.09
N SER A 191 -19.11 -19.32 -3.83
CA SER A 191 -18.21 -19.26 -2.67
C SER A 191 -18.06 -17.85 -2.14
N ILE A 192 -17.72 -17.76 -0.85
CA ILE A 192 -17.30 -16.53 -0.20
C ILE A 192 -15.82 -16.74 0.14
N ILE A 193 -14.94 -16.01 -0.55
CA ILE A 193 -13.48 -16.18 -0.46
C ILE A 193 -12.72 -14.84 -0.53
N ASP A 194 -13.43 -13.77 -0.92
CA ASP A 194 -12.93 -12.41 -0.92
C ASP A 194 -13.39 -11.72 0.37
N TYR A 195 -12.44 -11.21 1.16
CA TYR A 195 -12.74 -10.70 2.50
C TYR A 195 -12.24 -9.29 2.72
N PHE A 196 -12.90 -8.58 3.64
CA PHE A 196 -12.40 -7.39 4.31
C PHE A 196 -12.35 -7.63 5.82
N LEU A 197 -11.21 -7.28 6.42
CA LEU A 197 -10.96 -7.37 7.85
C LEU A 197 -10.35 -6.08 8.39
N SER A 198 -10.51 -5.83 9.68
CA SER A 198 -9.74 -4.81 10.39
C SER A 198 -9.40 -5.20 11.82
N ASN A 199 -8.36 -4.59 12.37
CA ASN A 199 -7.97 -4.76 13.77
C ASN A 199 -8.75 -3.87 14.75
N THR A 200 -9.55 -2.94 14.23
CA THR A 200 -10.39 -2.02 15.01
C THR A 200 -11.68 -1.73 14.26
N ASP A 201 -12.70 -1.27 14.97
CA ASP A 201 -13.95 -0.84 14.35
C ASP A 201 -13.73 0.28 13.32
N LEU A 202 -14.46 0.19 12.21
CA LEU A 202 -14.56 1.22 11.21
C LEU A 202 -15.76 2.13 11.54
N ASP A 203 -15.63 3.42 11.27
CA ASP A 203 -16.71 4.37 11.50
C ASP A 203 -17.70 4.36 10.33
N ASN A 204 -18.99 4.16 10.63
CA ASN A 204 -20.08 4.01 9.67
C ASN A 204 -19.74 3.08 8.48
N PRO A 205 -19.40 1.80 8.74
CA PRO A 205 -18.97 0.90 7.69
C PRO A 205 -20.17 0.35 6.91
N ASP A 206 -20.00 0.24 5.60
CA ASP A 206 -20.95 -0.39 4.69
C ASP A 206 -20.20 -1.26 3.68
N LEU A 207 -20.75 -2.43 3.35
CA LEU A 207 -20.14 -3.37 2.41
C LEU A 207 -21.13 -3.76 1.32
N ALA A 208 -20.92 -3.21 0.13
CA ALA A 208 -21.68 -3.58 -1.06
C ALA A 208 -20.98 -4.70 -1.82
N ILE A 209 -21.73 -5.75 -2.18
CA ILE A 209 -21.29 -6.83 -3.07
C ILE A 209 -22.15 -6.76 -4.33
N GLU A 210 -21.57 -6.29 -5.42
CA GLU A 210 -22.28 -5.92 -6.65
C GLU A 210 -22.44 -7.13 -7.58
N ASP A 211 -23.56 -7.84 -7.44
CA ASP A 211 -23.91 -8.95 -8.34
C ASP A 211 -24.34 -8.45 -9.73
N GLY A 212 -24.14 -9.29 -10.76
CA GLY A 212 -24.62 -9.03 -12.13
C GLY A 212 -23.76 -8.10 -12.98
N LEU A 213 -22.60 -7.65 -12.51
CA LEU A 213 -21.66 -6.88 -13.32
C LEU A 213 -20.98 -7.76 -14.37
N SER A 214 -21.08 -7.39 -15.65
CA SER A 214 -20.43 -8.10 -16.76
C SER A 214 -18.95 -7.70 -16.88
N LEU A 215 -18.12 -8.16 -15.94
CA LEU A 215 -16.68 -7.85 -15.86
C LEU A 215 -15.75 -8.96 -16.37
N ASN A 216 -16.31 -10.02 -17.00
CA ASN A 216 -15.56 -11.18 -17.50
C ASN A 216 -14.69 -11.88 -16.44
N SER A 217 -15.10 -11.81 -15.17
CA SER A 217 -14.54 -12.56 -14.04
C SER A 217 -15.65 -13.40 -13.41
N ASN A 218 -15.27 -14.49 -12.77
CA ASN A 218 -16.18 -15.25 -11.90
C ASN A 218 -16.35 -14.58 -10.52
N HIS A 219 -15.58 -13.54 -10.20
CA HIS A 219 -15.69 -12.83 -8.92
C HIS A 219 -16.56 -11.58 -9.02
N THR A 220 -17.11 -11.21 -7.87
CA THR A 220 -18.00 -10.09 -7.71
C THR A 220 -17.21 -8.85 -7.31
N PHE A 221 -17.61 -7.67 -7.81
CA PHE A 221 -17.00 -6.41 -7.40
C PHE A 221 -17.51 -6.05 -6.00
N MET A 222 -16.61 -5.73 -5.09
CA MET A 222 -16.96 -5.42 -3.70
C MET A 222 -16.49 -4.02 -3.33
N THR A 223 -17.28 -3.31 -2.52
CA THR A 223 -16.91 -1.99 -2.02
C THR A 223 -17.17 -1.89 -0.52
N LEU A 224 -16.10 -1.71 0.25
CA LEU A 224 -16.15 -1.34 1.65
C LEU A 224 -16.04 0.18 1.78
N SER A 225 -17.09 0.82 2.28
CA SER A 225 -17.17 2.25 2.58
C SER A 225 -17.10 2.47 4.08
N PHE A 226 -16.43 3.53 4.52
CA PHE A 226 -16.34 3.92 5.92
C PHE A 226 -15.84 5.37 6.00
N ASN A 227 -16.12 6.03 7.11
CA ASN A 227 -15.60 7.36 7.39
C ASN A 227 -14.16 7.26 7.88
N LEU A 228 -13.28 8.05 7.28
CA LEU A 228 -11.96 8.29 7.86
C LEU A 228 -12.13 9.23 9.06
N PRO A 229 -11.58 8.91 10.24
CA PRO A 229 -11.66 9.81 11.37
C PRO A 229 -11.12 11.19 11.01
N PRO A 230 -11.68 12.30 11.55
CA PRO A 230 -11.23 13.66 11.21
C PRO A 230 -9.72 13.85 11.39
N ALA A 231 -9.10 13.13 12.33
CA ALA A 231 -7.65 13.11 12.54
C ALA A 231 -6.83 12.68 11.30
N TYR A 232 -7.42 11.95 10.36
CA TYR A 232 -6.80 11.55 9.09
C TYR A 232 -6.93 12.63 8.02
N ALA A 233 -7.92 13.50 8.13
CA ALA A 233 -8.08 14.70 7.30
C ALA A 233 -7.33 15.90 7.89
N SER A 234 -7.05 15.89 9.19
CA SER A 234 -6.41 16.98 9.93
C SER A 234 -4.88 17.00 9.80
N HIS A 235 -4.37 16.71 8.62
CA HIS A 235 -3.40 17.65 8.11
C HIS A 235 -4.22 18.59 7.25
N ASN A 236 -4.54 19.77 7.81
CA ASN A 236 -4.52 20.96 6.98
C ASN A 236 -3.36 20.73 6.01
N LEU A 237 -3.69 20.61 4.72
CA LEU A 237 -2.79 21.05 3.68
C LEU A 237 -2.46 22.47 4.10
N SER A 238 -1.46 22.62 4.97
CA SER A 238 -0.71 23.85 5.06
C SER A 238 -0.32 24.04 3.61
N THR A 239 -0.98 25.02 3.03
CA THR A 239 -0.67 25.62 1.74
C THR A 239 0.78 25.32 1.41
N GLU A 240 0.97 24.46 0.41
CA GLU A 240 2.29 24.11 -0.10
C GLU A 240 3.22 23.49 0.97
N ILE A 241 3.23 22.15 1.08
CA ILE A 241 4.55 21.51 1.21
C ILE A 241 5.24 21.79 -0.13
N HIS A 242 5.81 22.98 -0.27
CA HIS A 242 6.84 23.23 -1.24
C HIS A 242 7.92 22.20 -0.92
N ARG A 243 7.95 21.07 -1.63
CA ARG A 243 9.19 20.32 -1.76
C ARG A 243 10.22 21.36 -2.19
N PRO A 244 11.22 21.68 -1.36
CA PRO A 244 12.18 22.69 -1.73
C PRO A 244 12.83 22.21 -3.03
N HIS A 245 12.52 22.89 -4.14
CA HIS A 245 13.12 22.54 -5.41
C HIS A 245 14.48 23.21 -5.46
N TRP A 246 15.49 22.53 -4.92
CA TRP A 246 16.87 22.99 -5.02
C TRP A 246 17.35 22.99 -6.46
N ASN A 247 18.12 24.00 -6.85
CA ASN A 247 18.77 24.02 -8.15
C ASN A 247 20.04 23.13 -8.15
N LEU A 248 19.85 21.82 -8.18
CA LEU A 248 20.94 20.83 -8.14
C LEU A 248 21.94 20.97 -9.30
N LYS A 249 21.62 21.73 -10.37
CA LYS A 249 22.60 22.05 -11.42
C LYS A 249 23.79 22.85 -10.88
N LYS A 250 23.65 23.57 -9.76
CA LYS A 250 24.75 24.30 -9.12
C LYS A 250 25.84 23.35 -8.61
N LEU A 251 25.50 22.14 -8.15
CA LEU A 251 26.47 21.14 -7.70
C LEU A 251 27.38 20.62 -8.81
N LYS A 252 27.09 20.90 -10.09
CA LYS A 252 28.03 20.62 -11.19
C LYS A 252 29.24 21.55 -11.20
N LYS A 253 29.20 22.67 -10.47
CA LYS A 253 30.32 23.59 -10.29
C LYS A 253 31.14 23.13 -9.09
N LEU A 254 32.45 22.98 -9.29
CA LEU A 254 33.37 22.46 -8.27
C LEU A 254 33.26 23.25 -6.95
N ASP A 255 33.32 24.58 -7.01
CA ASP A 255 33.16 25.46 -5.84
C ASP A 255 31.86 25.23 -5.04
N CYS A 256 30.73 25.02 -5.73
CA CYS A 256 29.47 24.74 -5.07
C CYS A 256 29.43 23.33 -4.48
N SER A 257 30.06 22.35 -5.13
CA SER A 257 30.18 20.98 -4.61
C SER A 257 31.02 20.95 -3.33
N ASP A 258 32.19 21.60 -3.35
CA ASP A 258 33.12 21.63 -2.22
C ASP A 258 32.49 22.31 -1.00
N ARG A 259 31.75 23.40 -1.24
CA ARG A 259 30.99 24.10 -0.19
C ARG A 259 29.84 23.27 0.35
N TYR A 260 29.11 22.55 -0.50
CA TYR A 260 28.06 21.63 -0.04
C TYR A 260 28.63 20.51 0.83
N GLU A 261 29.73 19.88 0.40
CA GLU A 261 30.39 18.84 1.19
C GLU A 261 30.86 19.37 2.55
N SER A 262 31.36 20.61 2.58
CA SER A 262 31.83 21.25 3.82
C SER A 262 30.67 21.57 4.77
N ALA A 263 29.57 22.13 4.24
CA ALA A 263 28.36 22.40 5.02
C ALA A 263 27.73 21.10 5.56
N PHE A 264 27.66 20.06 4.73
CA PHE A 264 27.12 18.76 5.11
C PHE A 264 27.98 18.09 6.19
N LYS A 265 29.30 18.05 6.01
CA LYS A 265 30.23 17.51 7.01
C LYS A 265 30.11 18.22 8.37
N ASN A 266 29.98 19.54 8.36
CA ASN A 266 29.76 20.31 9.57
C ASN A 266 28.40 19.96 10.22
N GLY A 267 27.33 19.88 9.43
CA GLY A 267 25.99 19.51 9.90
C GLY A 267 25.90 18.09 10.47
N THR A 268 26.75 17.17 10.02
CA THR A 268 26.79 15.78 10.52
C THR A 268 27.84 15.53 11.60
N THR A 269 28.64 16.52 11.98
CA THR A 269 29.77 16.32 12.93
C THR A 269 29.30 15.76 14.27
N SER A 270 28.18 16.25 14.80
CA SER A 270 27.60 15.75 16.06
C SER A 270 27.00 14.35 15.94
N LEU A 271 26.54 13.95 14.74
CA LEU A 271 25.99 12.61 14.50
C LEU A 271 27.10 11.55 14.43
N VAL A 272 28.26 11.93 13.88
CA VAL A 272 29.44 11.05 13.82
C VAL A 272 30.08 10.91 15.21
N ALA A 273 30.05 11.96 16.03
CA ALA A 273 30.53 11.90 17.40
C ALA A 273 29.63 11.06 18.33
N GLN A 274 28.34 10.94 18.03
CA GLN A 274 27.41 10.09 18.77
C GLN A 274 27.63 8.59 18.51
N SER A 275 28.08 8.21 17.32
CA SER A 275 28.34 6.80 16.96
C SER A 275 29.61 6.19 17.54
N ASP A 276 30.47 7.00 18.19
CA ASP A 276 31.74 6.56 18.80
C ASP A 276 31.63 6.37 20.33
N ASP A 277 30.44 6.55 20.92
CA ASP A 277 30.23 6.44 22.37
C ASP A 277 29.73 5.03 22.75
N ASP A 278 30.35 4.39 23.75
CA ASP A 278 30.05 3.02 24.25
C ASP A 278 28.61 2.87 24.82
N THR A 279 27.82 3.95 24.81
CA THR A 279 26.41 3.99 25.23
C THR A 279 25.44 3.50 24.13
N ASP A 280 25.89 3.43 22.87
CA ASP A 280 25.08 2.94 21.74
C ASP A 280 24.80 1.43 21.82
N GLU A 281 25.70 0.62 22.37
CA GLU A 281 25.48 -0.83 22.57
C GLU A 281 24.30 -1.11 23.54
N ILE A 282 24.13 -0.27 24.57
CA ILE A 282 23.05 -0.43 25.56
C ILE A 282 21.72 0.07 24.98
N THR A 283 21.75 1.13 24.17
CA THR A 283 20.56 1.74 23.54
C THR A 283 19.97 0.88 22.43
N LEU A 284 20.81 0.08 21.76
CA LEU A 284 20.40 -0.86 20.70
C LEU A 284 19.86 -2.21 21.22
N MET A 285 20.00 -2.50 22.52
CA MET A 285 19.46 -3.72 23.14
C MET A 285 17.97 -3.62 23.51
N ASP A 286 17.44 -2.39 23.62
CA ASP A 286 16.01 -2.13 23.81
C ASP A 286 15.37 -1.69 22.48
N MET A 287 14.30 -2.35 22.08
CA MET A 287 13.70 -2.20 20.76
C MET A 287 13.03 -0.84 20.58
N ASP A 288 12.41 -0.30 21.63
CA ASP A 288 11.75 1.02 21.61
C ASP A 288 12.78 2.15 21.61
N ALA A 289 13.84 2.00 22.41
CA ALA A 289 14.97 2.92 22.41
C ALA A 289 15.71 2.93 21.08
N ALA A 290 15.94 1.75 20.47
CA ALA A 290 16.56 1.61 19.16
C ALA A 290 15.71 2.27 18.06
N SER A 291 14.39 2.06 18.07
CA SER A 291 13.47 2.71 17.10
C SER A 291 13.53 4.23 17.23
N THR A 292 13.49 4.74 18.46
CA THR A 292 13.57 6.19 18.74
C THR A 292 14.91 6.77 18.28
N TYR A 293 16.02 6.08 18.55
CA TYR A 293 17.36 6.47 18.11
C TYR A 293 17.45 6.52 16.58
N ILE A 294 16.97 5.49 15.88
CA ILE A 294 16.97 5.42 14.41
C ILE A 294 16.16 6.58 13.81
N GLU A 295 14.98 6.88 14.35
CA GLU A 295 14.15 7.99 13.87
C GLU A 295 14.82 9.34 14.09
N GLN A 296 15.44 9.57 15.26
CA GLN A 296 16.16 10.81 15.56
C GLN A 296 17.39 10.97 14.67
N TYR A 297 18.18 9.92 14.49
CA TYR A 297 19.35 9.91 13.61
C TYR A 297 18.94 10.17 12.16
N SER A 298 17.90 9.48 11.68
CA SER A 298 17.37 9.66 10.33
C SER A 298 16.86 11.08 10.10
N SER A 299 16.12 11.64 11.06
CA SER A 299 15.63 13.01 11.00
C SER A 299 16.77 14.04 10.96
N ALA A 300 17.78 13.88 11.82
CA ALA A 300 18.93 14.77 11.87
C ALA A 300 19.78 14.69 10.59
N LEU A 301 19.97 13.49 10.03
CA LEU A 301 20.65 13.30 8.74
C LEU A 301 19.90 14.00 7.60
N CYS A 302 18.57 13.82 7.53
CA CYS A 302 17.74 14.51 6.54
C CYS A 302 17.82 16.04 6.70
N GLN A 303 17.81 16.54 7.93
CA GLN A 303 17.94 17.97 8.19
C GLN A 303 19.29 18.52 7.72
N ALA A 304 20.40 17.81 7.99
CA ALA A 304 21.73 18.19 7.53
C ALA A 304 21.81 18.26 5.99
N ILE A 305 21.16 17.33 5.28
CA ILE A 305 21.03 17.38 3.81
C ILE A 305 20.27 18.64 3.39
N TYR A 306 19.13 18.93 4.02
CA TYR A 306 18.27 20.05 3.65
C TYR A 306 18.94 21.40 3.91
N ASP A 307 19.58 21.58 5.06
CA ASP A 307 20.28 22.82 5.40
C ASP A 307 21.44 23.09 4.46
N SER A 308 22.22 22.04 4.13
CA SER A 308 23.33 22.13 3.18
C SER A 308 22.85 22.48 1.76
N LEU A 309 21.72 21.90 1.34
CA LEU A 309 21.13 22.23 0.04
C LEU A 309 20.48 23.62 0.03
N ASP A 310 19.86 24.06 1.13
CA ASP A 310 19.28 25.39 1.28
C ASP A 310 20.37 26.47 1.17
N GLU A 311 21.49 26.28 1.86
CA GLU A 311 22.62 27.21 1.86
C GLU A 311 23.23 27.36 0.45
N ILE A 312 23.43 26.25 -0.26
CA ILE A 312 24.25 26.25 -1.49
C ILE A 312 23.40 26.31 -2.76
N CYS A 313 22.34 25.52 -2.80
CA CYS A 313 21.52 25.39 -4.00
C CYS A 313 20.44 26.48 -4.08
N GLY A 314 19.95 26.96 -2.94
CA GLY A 314 18.83 27.90 -2.84
C GLY A 314 17.50 27.30 -3.31
N LYS A 315 16.39 27.80 -2.78
CA LYS A 315 15.03 27.37 -3.17
C LYS A 315 14.65 28.01 -4.51
N LYS A 316 14.06 27.25 -5.43
CA LYS A 316 13.38 27.85 -6.59
C LYS A 316 12.05 28.44 -6.13
N ASP A 317 11.92 29.76 -6.18
CA ASP A 317 10.61 30.41 -6.09
C ASP A 317 9.81 30.07 -7.35
N THR A 318 8.69 29.38 -7.18
CA THR A 318 7.80 29.02 -8.29
C THR A 318 6.91 30.19 -8.75
N ASN A 319 7.04 31.36 -8.13
CA ASN A 319 6.20 32.55 -8.41
C ASN A 319 6.93 33.71 -9.10
N ALA A 320 8.23 33.59 -9.45
CA ALA A 320 8.98 34.71 -10.03
C ALA A 320 8.97 34.79 -11.58
N ASP A 321 8.42 33.79 -12.29
CA ASP A 321 8.60 33.68 -13.75
C ASP A 321 7.36 34.06 -14.60
N VAL A 322 6.39 34.75 -14.00
CA VAL A 322 5.19 35.26 -14.72
C VAL A 322 5.22 36.79 -14.91
N GLY A 323 6.25 37.46 -14.38
CA GLY A 323 6.27 38.92 -14.22
C GLY A 323 7.13 39.72 -15.21
N GLU A 324 7.61 39.18 -16.32
CA GLU A 324 8.41 39.98 -17.27
C GLU A 324 8.27 39.46 -18.71
N ARG A 325 7.06 39.61 -19.25
CA ARG A 325 6.85 39.64 -20.71
C ARG A 325 5.68 40.56 -21.05
N ARG A 326 5.91 41.87 -20.94
CA ARG A 326 5.13 42.93 -21.60
C ARG A 326 5.93 44.24 -21.64
N MET A 327 6.10 44.77 -22.86
CA MET A 327 6.62 46.11 -23.24
C MET A 327 8.14 46.25 -23.03
N ASP A 328 9.00 46.47 -24.03
CA ASP A 328 8.89 46.98 -25.41
C ASP A 328 9.78 46.22 -26.40
#